data_AF-A0A3D5GGU1-F1
#
_entry.id   AF-A0A3D5GGU1-F1
#
_cell.length_a   1.000
_cell.length_b   1.000
_cell.length_c   1.000
_cell.angle_alpha   90.00
_cell.angle_beta   90.00
_cell.angle_gamma   90.00
#
_symmetry.space_group_name_H-M   'P 1'
#
loop_
_entity.id
_entity.type
_entity.pdbx_description
1 polymer ?
#
loop_
_entity_poly.entity_id
_entity_poly.type
_entity_poly.pdbx_seq_one_letter_code
_entity_poly.pdbx_strand_id
1 'polypeptide(L)' 'MNDPTGNGELEQLIDEYRDGKVSRRQFVKVAGGLGVSVAAAGSILAACGSDEAAAPATTAAPATTAAPATTAAP' A
#
# COMPACT_ATOMS: atom_id res chain seq x y z
N MET A 1 -6.74 9.56 -33.61
CA MET A 1 -5.60 8.67 -33.29
C MET A 1 -4.40 9.49 -32.84
N ASN A 2 -4.51 10.23 -31.73
CA ASN A 2 -3.36 10.92 -31.13
C ASN A 2 -3.54 10.78 -29.62
N ASP A 3 -3.09 9.65 -29.09
CA ASP A 3 -3.03 9.42 -27.66
C ASP A 3 -1.56 9.21 -27.32
N PRO A 4 -0.86 10.25 -26.82
CA PRO A 4 0.49 10.09 -26.32
C PRO A 4 0.39 9.10 -25.15
N THR A 5 1.06 7.98 -25.30
CA THR A 5 0.93 6.70 -24.59
C THR A 5 0.94 6.78 -23.04
N GLY A 6 1.19 7.94 -22.45
CA GLY A 6 1.12 8.16 -21.01
C GLY A 6 -0.29 8.31 -20.42
N ASN A 7 -1.25 8.92 -21.12
CA ASN A 7 -2.55 9.25 -20.50
C ASN A 7 -3.47 8.02 -20.37
N GLY A 8 -3.49 7.13 -21.36
CA GLY A 8 -4.34 5.92 -21.34
C GLY A 8 -3.87 4.86 -20.35
N GLU A 9 -2.55 4.69 -20.17
CA GLU A 9 -1.98 3.81 -19.14
C GLU A 9 -2.26 4.33 -17.72
N LEU A 10 -2.31 5.65 -17.56
CA LEU A 10 -2.60 6.29 -16.29
C LEU A 10 -4.07 6.09 -15.88
N GLU A 11 -5.02 6.14 -16.82
CA GLU A 11 -6.42 5.82 -16.55
C GLU A 11 -6.63 4.35 -16.17
N GLN A 12 -5.99 3.40 -16.89
CA GLN A 12 -6.06 1.98 -16.52
C GLN A 12 -5.48 1.72 -15.13
N LEU A 13 -4.37 2.38 -14.79
CA LEU A 13 -3.75 2.26 -13.48
C LEU A 13 -4.65 2.81 -12.36
N ILE A 14 -5.41 3.89 -12.63
CA ILE A 14 -6.40 4.44 -11.70
C ILE A 14 -7.56 3.46 -11.49
N ASP A 15 -8.07 2.83 -12.56
CA ASP A 15 -9.13 1.84 -12.47
C ASP A 15 -8.68 0.59 -11.70
N GLU A 16 -7.47 0.08 -11.93
CA GLU A 16 -6.94 -1.04 -11.15
C GLU A 16 -6.70 -0.69 -9.68
N TYR A 17 -6.30 0.55 -9.38
CA TYR A 17 -6.18 1.03 -8.01
C TYR A 17 -7.55 1.10 -7.32
N ARG A 18 -8.60 1.55 -8.03
CA ARG A 18 -9.98 1.57 -7.54
C ARG A 18 -10.56 0.17 -7.34
N ASP A 19 -10.25 -0.77 -8.24
CA ASP A 19 -10.60 -2.18 -8.11
C ASP A 19 -9.84 -2.88 -6.97
N GLY A 20 -8.85 -2.23 -6.35
CA GLY A 20 -8.00 -2.81 -5.31
C GLY A 20 -6.96 -3.80 -5.83
N LYS A 21 -6.76 -3.90 -7.15
CA LYS A 21 -5.74 -4.75 -7.79
C LYS A 21 -4.33 -4.17 -7.64
N VAL A 22 -4.23 -2.86 -7.50
CA VAL A 22 -2.95 -2.13 -7.34
C VAL A 22 -2.88 -1.48 -5.96
N SER A 23 -1.78 -1.71 -5.23
CA SER A 23 -1.53 -1.06 -3.94
C SER A 23 -0.99 0.38 -4.11
N ARG A 24 -1.16 1.26 -3.10
CA ARG A 24 -0.65 2.65 -3.14
C ARG A 24 0.82 2.74 -3.55
N ARG A 25 1.65 1.82 -3.05
CA ARG A 25 3.10 1.77 -3.35
C ARG A 25 3.37 1.42 -4.81
N GLN A 26 2.54 0.56 -5.39
CA GLN A 26 2.65 0.11 -6.77
C GLN A 26 2.13 1.19 -7.72
N PHE A 27 1.03 1.86 -7.37
CA PHE A 27 0.53 3.04 -8.08
C PHE A 27 1.61 4.13 -8.17
N VAL A 28 2.23 4.53 -7.05
CA VAL A 28 3.29 5.57 -7.06
C VAL A 28 4.51 5.14 -7.88
N LYS A 29 4.89 3.85 -7.86
CA LYS A 29 6.00 3.34 -8.70
C LYS A 29 5.70 3.45 -10.20
N VAL A 30 4.51 3.03 -10.62
CA VAL A 30 4.13 3.04 -12.04
C VAL A 30 3.83 4.47 -12.51
N ALA A 31 3.08 5.25 -11.72
CA ALA A 31 2.80 6.66 -11.99
C ALA A 31 4.10 7.48 -12.06
N GLY A 32 5.06 7.24 -11.16
CA GLY A 32 6.38 7.86 -11.21
C GLY A 32 7.16 7.51 -12.48
N GLY A 33 7.03 6.27 -12.97
CA GLY A 33 7.60 5.84 -14.26
C GLY A 33 6.95 6.51 -15.47
N LEU A 34 5.67 6.90 -15.35
CA LEU A 34 4.91 7.66 -16.34
C LEU A 34 5.14 9.19 -16.27
N GLY A 35 6.02 9.65 -15.37
CA GLY A 35 6.34 11.07 -15.19
C GLY A 35 5.39 11.84 -14.27
N VAL A 36 4.53 11.13 -13.51
CA VAL A 36 3.62 11.73 -12.54
C VAL A 36 4.39 12.11 -11.27
N SER A 37 4.24 13.35 -10.84
CA SER A 37 4.83 13.81 -9.59
C SER A 37 4.15 13.16 -8.38
N VAL A 38 4.90 12.97 -7.29
CA VAL A 38 4.38 12.42 -6.03
C VAL A 38 3.19 13.25 -5.50
N ALA A 39 3.18 14.56 -5.75
CA ALA A 39 2.09 15.45 -5.38
C ALA A 39 0.80 15.15 -6.19
N ALA A 40 0.92 14.99 -7.50
CA ALA A 40 -0.21 14.63 -8.36
C ALA A 40 -0.74 13.22 -8.01
N ALA A 41 0.16 12.25 -7.85
CA ALA A 41 -0.20 10.90 -7.41
C ALA A 41 -0.91 10.92 -6.05
N GLY A 42 -0.43 11.73 -5.10
CA GLY A 42 -1.07 11.90 -3.78
C GLY A 42 -2.50 12.44 -3.86
N SER A 43 -2.76 13.40 -4.74
CA SER A 43 -4.13 13.93 -4.95
C SER A 43 -5.08 12.90 -5.58
N ILE A 44 -4.58 12.10 -6.52
CA ILE A 44 -5.36 11.01 -7.16
C ILE A 44 -5.62 9.88 -6.15
N LEU A 45 -4.61 9.51 -5.37
CA LEU A 45 -4.71 8.51 -4.31
C LEU A 45 -5.67 8.96 -3.21
N ALA A 46 -5.69 10.24 -2.85
CA ALA A 46 -6.65 10.79 -1.89
C ALA A 46 -8.09 10.78 -2.45
N ALA A 47 -8.25 11.11 -3.73
CA ALA A 47 -9.54 11.11 -4.41
C ALA A 47 -10.09 9.70 -4.71
N CYS A 48 -9.22 8.72 -4.96
CA CYS A 48 -9.61 7.33 -5.23
C CYS A 48 -9.55 6.42 -3.99
N GLY A 49 -8.79 6.81 -2.97
CA GLY A 49 -8.45 5.97 -1.83
C GLY A 49 -8.66 6.72 -0.52
N SER A 50 -9.92 7.01 -0.23
CA SER A 50 -10.37 7.32 1.13
C SER A 50 -10.65 6.07 1.95
N ASP A 51 -10.25 4.88 1.50
CA ASP A 51 -10.39 3.65 2.28
C ASP A 51 -9.05 3.17 2.81
N GLU A 52 -9.03 3.06 4.14
CA GLU A 52 -8.06 2.39 5.00
C GLU A 52 -6.58 2.71 4.71
N ALA A 53 -6.09 3.68 5.48
CA ALA A 53 -4.80 3.47 6.11
C ALA A 53 -4.89 2.21 6.99
N ALA A 54 -4.78 1.03 6.38
CA ALA A 54 -4.42 -0.17 7.10
C ALA A 54 -3.11 0.17 7.80
N ALA A 55 -3.22 0.47 9.10
CA ALA A 55 -2.11 0.75 9.97
C ALA A 55 -1.06 -0.34 9.73
N PRO A 56 0.25 -0.02 9.76
CA PRO A 56 1.24 -1.08 9.75
C PRO A 56 0.83 -2.06 10.84
N ALA A 57 0.48 -3.29 10.45
CA ALA A 57 0.25 -4.35 11.40
C ALA A 57 1.59 -4.53 12.11
N THR A 58 1.74 -3.86 13.25
CA THR A 58 2.81 -4.11 14.20
C THR A 58 2.68 -5.59 14.53
N THR A 59 3.48 -6.42 13.86
CA THR A 59 3.69 -7.79 14.25
C THR A 59 4.20 -7.73 15.68
N ALA A 60 3.30 -7.96 16.65
CA ALA A 60 3.68 -8.16 18.02
C ALA A 60 4.70 -9.30 18.02
N ALA A 61 5.91 -9.01 18.49
CA ALA A 61 6.95 -10.02 18.67
C ALA A 61 6.37 -11.20 19.46
N PRO A 62 6.76 -12.45 19.15
CA PRO A 62 6.25 -13.60 19.87
C PRO A 62 6.52 -13.42 21.36
N ALA A 63 5.46 -13.51 22.17
CA ALA A 63 5.58 -13.56 23.61
C ALA A 63 6.50 -14.74 23.94
N THR A 64 7.69 -14.44 24.46
CA THR A 64 8.58 -15.46 24.98
C THR A 64 7.88 -16.06 26.20
N THR A 65 7.30 -17.24 26.03
CA THR A 65 6.79 -18.07 27.13
C THR A 65 7.95 -18.29 28.10
N ALA A 66 7.94 -17.60 29.23
CA ALA A 66 8.79 -17.95 30.35
C ALA A 66 8.37 -19.35 30.82
N ALA A 67 9.33 -20.27 30.77
CA ALA A 67 9.16 -21.66 31.19
C ALA A 67 8.65 -21.75 32.64
N PRO A 68 7.86 -22.78 33.00
CA PRO A 68 7.43 -22.98 34.37
C PRO A 68 8.66 -23.25 35.23
N ALA A 69 8.91 -22.37 36.21
CA ALA A 69 9.88 -22.65 37.26
C ALA A 69 9.31 -23.77 38.14
N THR A 70 9.72 -25.01 37.85
CA THR A 70 9.74 -26.07 38.85
C THR A 70 10.71 -25.66 39.95
N THR A 71 10.24 -25.52 41.18
CA THR A 71 11.07 -25.71 42.36
C THR A 71 10.23 -26.43 43.40
N ALA A 72 10.65 -27.67 43.63
CA ALA A 72 10.12 -28.60 44.61
C ALA A 72 10.38 -28.12 46.03
N ALA A 73 9.52 -28.59 46.94
CA ALA A 73 9.63 -28.51 48.39
C ALA A 73 11.01 -28.96 48.92
N PRO A 74 11.36 -28.52 50.13
CA PRO A 74 11.04 -29.34 51.31
C PRO A 74 10.03 -28.71 52.27
#